data_AF-A0A8T1HS75-F1
#
_entry.id   AF-A0A8T1HS75-F1
#
_cell.length_a   1.000
_cell.length_b   1.000
_cell.length_c   1.000
_cell.angle_alpha   90.00
_cell.angle_beta   90.00
_cell.angle_gamma   90.00
#
_symmetry.space_group_name_H-M   'P 1'
#
loop_
_entity.id
_entity.type
_entity.pdbx_description
1 polymer ?
#
loop_
_entity_poly.entity_id
_entity_poly.type
_entity_poly.pdbx_seq_one_letter_code
_entity_poly.pdbx_strand_id
1 'polypeptide(L)'
;MECIRTRLVANAHTSVYVPLGVTGLAQPMGIAVMNAFKDRLRDIYVKFVIENGTFTDAAQKRRHIAESVLKAWDEIDEDTIRNGFLKAGLVATGPRDADGVFATPTPTSEGVIDAS
;
A
#
# COMPACT_ATOMS: atom_id res chain seq x y z
N MET A 1 26.39 -6.71 4.64
CA MET A 1 25.03 -6.13 4.67
C MET A 1 24.34 -6.58 3.40
N GLU A 2 23.34 -7.43 3.49
CA GLU A 2 22.63 -7.97 2.33
C GLU A 2 21.73 -6.89 1.72
N CYS A 3 21.72 -6.73 0.40
CA CYS A 3 20.89 -5.71 -0.24
C CYS A 3 19.43 -6.18 -0.34
N ILE A 4 18.49 -5.23 -0.33
CA ILE A 4 17.04 -5.51 -0.35
C ILE A 4 16.67 -6.38 -1.57
N ARG A 5 17.34 -6.18 -2.72
CA ARG A 5 17.12 -7.00 -3.91
C ARG A 5 17.36 -8.49 -3.65
N THR A 6 18.47 -8.84 -3.01
CA THR A 6 18.82 -10.24 -2.72
C THR A 6 17.77 -10.89 -1.81
N ARG A 7 17.31 -10.16 -0.78
CA ARG A 7 16.24 -10.62 0.11
C ARG A 7 14.91 -10.82 -0.61
N LEU A 8 14.54 -9.93 -1.52
CA LEU A 8 13.28 -10.05 -2.28
C LEU A 8 13.29 -11.27 -3.21
N VAL A 9 14.42 -11.52 -3.88
CA VAL A 9 14.60 -12.69 -4.74
C VAL A 9 14.58 -13.99 -3.92
N ALA A 10 15.25 -14.01 -2.76
CA ALA A 10 15.29 -15.19 -1.89
C ALA A 10 13.92 -15.60 -1.34
N ASN A 11 12.98 -14.65 -1.19
CA ASN A 11 11.62 -14.92 -0.70
C ASN A 11 10.59 -15.02 -1.84
N ALA A 12 11.03 -15.31 -3.07
CA ALA A 12 10.15 -15.56 -4.22
C ALA A 12 9.18 -14.40 -4.57
N HIS A 13 9.51 -13.15 -4.23
CA HIS A 13 8.66 -12.02 -4.58
C HIS A 13 8.79 -11.67 -6.07
N THR A 14 7.68 -11.62 -6.79
CA THR A 14 7.63 -10.99 -8.12
C THR A 14 7.72 -9.48 -7.97
N SER A 15 8.59 -8.84 -8.75
CA SER A 15 8.72 -7.38 -8.77
C SER A 15 8.06 -6.80 -10.02
N VAL A 16 7.42 -5.64 -9.88
CA VAL A 16 6.83 -4.90 -11.00
C VAL A 16 7.60 -3.61 -11.18
N TYR A 17 7.99 -3.31 -12.42
CA TYR A 17 8.64 -2.05 -12.73
C TYR A 17 7.65 -0.89 -12.67
N VAL A 18 7.96 0.13 -11.88
CA VAL A 18 7.25 1.41 -11.86
C VAL A 18 8.20 2.48 -12.40
N PRO A 19 7.89 3.13 -13.54
CA PRO A 19 8.78 4.13 -14.11
C PRO A 19 8.92 5.36 -13.19
N LEU A 20 10.06 6.04 -13.28
CA LEU A 20 10.33 7.23 -12.50
C LEU A 20 9.40 8.38 -12.93
N GLY A 21 8.95 9.20 -11.98
CA GLY A 21 8.16 10.41 -12.26
C GLY A 21 6.68 10.16 -12.59
N VAL A 22 6.23 8.91 -12.65
CA VAL A 22 4.84 8.55 -12.99
C VAL A 22 4.14 7.76 -11.90
N THR A 23 4.58 7.86 -10.65
CA THR A 23 3.98 7.12 -9.52
C THR A 23 2.49 7.44 -9.33
N GLY A 24 2.05 8.66 -9.63
CA GLY A 24 0.62 9.02 -9.64
C GLY A 24 -0.21 8.37 -10.75
N LEU A 25 0.42 7.70 -11.72
CA LEU A 25 -0.23 7.05 -12.87
C LEU A 25 -0.01 5.54 -12.91
N ALA A 26 1.11 5.04 -12.37
CA ALA A 26 1.53 3.64 -12.49
C ALA A 26 1.65 2.92 -11.15
N GLN A 27 1.54 3.62 -10.01
CA GLN A 27 1.57 3.01 -8.69
C GLN A 27 0.16 3.01 -8.08
N PRO A 28 -0.42 1.83 -7.74
CA PRO A 28 -1.78 1.74 -7.20
C PRO A 28 -2.03 2.67 -6.00
N MET A 29 -1.02 2.76 -5.12
CA MET A 29 -1.03 3.66 -3.98
C MET A 29 -1.17 5.13 -4.41
N GLY A 30 -0.39 5.57 -5.40
CA GLY A 30 -0.40 6.96 -5.86
C GLY A 30 -1.66 7.33 -6.64
N ILE A 31 -2.21 6.40 -7.42
CA ILE A 31 -3.35 6.64 -8.30
C ILE A 31 -4.66 6.81 -7.52
N ALA A 32 -4.92 5.93 -6.55
CA ALA A 32 -6.22 5.85 -5.90
C ALA A 32 -6.14 6.06 -4.39
N VAL A 33 -5.32 5.26 -3.71
CA VAL A 33 -5.35 5.14 -2.24
C VAL A 33 -4.87 6.42 -1.56
N MET A 34 -3.77 7.01 -2.03
CA MET A 34 -3.12 8.15 -1.38
C MET A 34 -3.97 9.42 -1.42
N ASN A 35 -4.72 9.64 -2.49
CA ASN A 35 -5.61 10.80 -2.58
C ASN A 35 -6.78 10.65 -1.62
N ALA A 36 -7.48 9.51 -1.66
CA ALA A 36 -8.59 9.23 -0.75
C ALA A 36 -8.15 9.32 0.73
N PHE A 37 -7.00 8.74 1.07
CA PHE A 37 -6.42 8.82 2.40
C PHE A 37 -6.11 10.24 2.86
N LYS A 38 -5.46 11.05 2.01
CA LYS A 38 -5.13 12.44 2.34
C LYS A 38 -6.39 13.29 2.51
N ASP A 39 -7.41 13.07 1.70
CA ASP A 39 -8.68 13.78 1.82
C ASP A 39 -9.36 13.46 3.16
N ARG A 40 -9.45 12.17 3.54
CA ARG A 40 -9.98 11.76 4.85
C ARG A 40 -9.18 12.32 6.02
N LEU A 41 -7.85 12.22 5.95
CA LEU A 41 -6.98 12.75 6.99
C LEU A 41 -7.14 14.27 7.14
N ARG A 42 -7.30 14.98 6.03
CA ARG A 42 -7.56 16.42 6.01
C ARG A 42 -8.91 16.74 6.66
N ASP A 43 -9.97 16.00 6.34
CA ASP A 43 -11.30 16.21 6.91
C ASP A 43 -11.29 16.02 8.44
N ILE A 44 -10.66 14.95 8.92
CA ILE A 44 -10.50 14.66 10.35
C ILE A 44 -9.76 15.81 11.04
N TYR A 45 -8.62 16.23 10.47
CA TYR A 45 -7.80 17.27 11.05
C TYR A 45 -8.50 18.64 11.07
N VAL A 46 -9.16 19.02 9.98
CA VAL A 46 -9.89 20.29 9.88
C VAL A 46 -11.04 20.32 10.87
N LYS A 47 -11.82 19.24 10.97
CA LYS A 47 -12.90 19.12 11.94
C LYS A 47 -12.39 19.30 13.37
N PHE A 48 -11.30 18.62 13.74
CA PHE A 48 -10.70 18.75 15.05
C PHE A 48 -10.29 20.19 15.36
N VAL A 49 -9.64 20.89 14.41
CA VAL A 49 -9.19 22.27 14.63
C VAL A 49 -10.36 23.25 14.76
N ILE A 50 -11.45 23.04 14.01
CA ILE A 50 -12.67 23.86 14.13
C ILE A 50 -13.31 23.66 15.51
N GLU A 51 -13.39 22.43 16.00
CA GLU A 51 -14.08 22.09 17.25
C GLU A 51 -13.25 22.38 18.50
N ASN A 52 -11.93 22.17 18.46
CA ASN A 52 -11.06 22.18 19.63
C ASN A 52 -9.97 23.27 19.59
N GLY A 53 -9.84 24.01 18.49
CA GLY A 53 -8.80 25.01 18.30
C GLY A 53 -7.44 24.41 17.94
N THR A 54 -6.36 25.15 18.24
CA THR A 54 -4.99 24.73 17.93
C THR A 54 -4.38 23.87 19.03
N PHE A 55 -3.48 22.96 18.66
CA PHE A 55 -2.71 22.18 19.63
C PHE A 55 -1.86 23.10 20.51
N THR A 56 -1.88 22.86 21.82
CA THR A 56 -1.07 23.59 22.80
C THR A 56 0.26 22.90 23.10
N ASP A 57 0.35 21.60 22.83
CA ASP A 57 1.55 20.78 23.05
C ASP A 57 1.87 19.86 21.85
N ALA A 58 3.17 19.60 21.66
CA ALA A 58 3.67 18.77 20.58
C ALA A 58 3.35 17.28 20.79
N ALA A 59 3.29 16.77 22.02
CA ALA A 59 2.92 15.38 22.27
C ALA A 59 1.43 15.15 22.01
N GLN A 60 0.57 16.10 22.40
CA GLN A 60 -0.85 16.08 22.03
C GLN A 60 -1.03 16.06 20.50
N LYS A 61 -0.32 16.95 19.77
CA LYS A 61 -0.36 16.98 18.31
C LYS A 61 0.06 15.65 17.69
N ARG A 62 1.16 15.04 18.14
CA ARG A 62 1.64 13.76 17.62
C ARG A 62 0.63 12.63 17.86
N ARG A 63 0.04 12.57 19.06
CA ARG A 63 -0.98 11.57 19.39
C ARG A 63 -2.20 11.70 18.49
N HIS A 64 -2.71 12.91 18.33
CA HIS A 64 -3.88 13.16 17.48
C HIS A 64 -3.60 12.84 16.01
N ILE A 65 -2.42 13.20 15.49
CA ILE A 65 -2.03 12.84 14.12
C ILE A 65 -1.99 11.31 13.97
N ALA A 66 -1.40 10.58 14.92
CA ALA A 66 -1.33 9.12 14.87
C ALA A 66 -2.73 8.49 14.86
N GLU A 67 -3.62 8.94 15.75
CA GLU A 67 -5.02 8.48 15.81
C GLU A 67 -5.77 8.82 14.51
N SER A 68 -5.56 10.01 13.96
CA SER A 68 -6.19 10.45 12.70
C SER A 68 -5.71 9.63 11.51
N VAL A 69 -4.43 9.26 11.47
CA VAL A 69 -3.88 8.38 10.44
C VAL A 69 -4.52 7.00 10.49
N LEU A 70 -4.65 6.41 11.69
CA LEU A 70 -5.32 5.11 11.85
C LEU A 70 -6.77 5.17 11.37
N LYS A 71 -7.52 6.18 11.83
CA LYS A 71 -8.92 6.37 11.43
C LYS A 71 -9.06 6.61 9.93
N ALA A 72 -8.19 7.41 9.33
CA ALA A 72 -8.22 7.66 7.89
C ALA A 72 -7.96 6.38 7.09
N TRP A 73 -7.13 5.44 7.60
CA TRP A 73 -6.91 4.14 6.98
C TRP A 73 -8.11 3.21 7.10
N ASP A 74 -8.77 3.17 8.26
CA ASP A 74 -9.97 2.34 8.48
C ASP A 74 -11.15 2.75 7.59
N GLU A 75 -11.17 4.01 7.14
CA GLU A 75 -12.19 4.54 6.22
C GLU A 75 -11.85 4.34 4.73
N ILE A 76 -10.68 3.77 4.39
CA ILE A 76 -10.35 3.44 3.00
C ILE A 76 -11.05 2.15 2.60
N ASP A 77 -11.98 2.29 1.67
CA ASP A 77 -12.72 1.16 1.13
C ASP A 77 -11.86 0.22 0.27
N GLU A 78 -12.12 -1.07 0.36
CA GLU A 78 -11.39 -2.10 -0.40
C GLU A 78 -11.49 -1.88 -1.91
N ASP A 79 -12.61 -1.34 -2.42
CA ASP A 79 -12.73 -1.06 -3.85
C ASP A 79 -11.84 0.10 -4.28
N THR A 80 -11.50 1.03 -3.38
CA THR A 80 -10.49 2.07 -3.67
C THR A 80 -9.13 1.42 -3.92
N ILE A 81 -8.76 0.44 -3.12
CA ILE A 81 -7.51 -0.32 -3.28
C ILE A 81 -7.55 -1.10 -4.59
N ARG A 82 -8.61 -1.90 -4.80
CA ARG A 82 -8.81 -2.70 -6.03
C ARG A 82 -8.73 -1.84 -7.29
N ASN A 83 -9.43 -0.72 -7.31
CA ASN A 83 -9.44 0.22 -8.44
C ASN A 83 -8.07 0.84 -8.68
N GLY A 84 -7.27 1.08 -7.63
CA GLY A 84 -5.88 1.50 -7.78
C GLY A 84 -5.04 0.50 -8.56
N PHE A 85 -5.17 -0.79 -8.26
CA PHE A 85 -4.46 -1.86 -8.97
C PHE A 85 -4.93 -2.00 -10.43
N LEU A 86 -6.24 -1.94 -10.67
CA LEU A 86 -6.79 -2.01 -12.03
C LEU A 86 -6.32 -0.82 -12.89
N LYS A 87 -6.37 0.41 -12.35
CA LYS A 87 -5.96 1.63 -13.06
C LYS A 87 -4.47 1.72 -13.29
N ALA A 88 -3.65 1.18 -12.38
CA ALA A 88 -2.20 1.15 -12.54
C ALA A 88 -1.75 0.32 -13.76
N GLY A 89 -2.61 -0.56 -14.28
CA GLY A 89 -2.29 -1.39 -15.45
C GLY A 89 -0.99 -2.16 -15.25
N LEU A 90 -0.77 -2.69 -14.03
CA LEU A 90 0.49 -3.34 -13.67
C LEU A 90 0.76 -4.51 -14.62
N VAL A 91 1.67 -4.32 -15.55
CA VAL A 91 2.16 -5.40 -16.41
C VAL A 91 3.24 -6.15 -15.62
N ALA A 92 2.86 -7.29 -15.07
CA ALA A 92 3.81 -8.11 -14.33
C ALA A 92 4.98 -8.53 -15.24
N THR A 93 6.20 -8.31 -14.74
CA THR A 93 7.46 -8.57 -15.42
C THR A 93 8.19 -9.62 -14.60
N GLY A 94 8.35 -10.82 -15.16
CA GLY A 94 8.92 -11.96 -14.44
C GLY A 94 9.20 -13.13 -15.39
N PRO A 95 9.92 -14.17 -14.93
CA PRO A 95 10.17 -15.37 -15.73
C PRO A 95 8.82 -15.96 -16.13
N ARG A 96 8.67 -16.20 -17.43
CA ARG A 96 7.53 -16.89 -17.98
C ARG A 96 7.97 -18.29 -18.39
N ASP A 97 7.11 -19.27 -18.23
CA ASP A 97 7.32 -20.57 -18.84
C ASP A 97 7.17 -20.48 -20.37
N ALA A 98 7.32 -21.63 -21.05
CA ALA A 98 7.18 -21.71 -22.49
C ALA A 98 5.78 -21.31 -22.99
N ASP A 99 4.77 -21.37 -22.12
CA ASP A 99 3.38 -21.02 -22.41
C ASP A 99 3.05 -19.55 -22.07
N GLY A 100 4.06 -18.77 -21.64
CA GLY A 100 3.90 -17.36 -21.32
C GLY A 100 3.24 -17.10 -19.95
N VAL A 101 3.01 -18.14 -19.15
CA VAL A 101 2.45 -18.04 -17.80
C VAL A 101 3.58 -17.66 -16.85
N PHE A 102 3.28 -16.87 -15.81
CA PHE A 102 4.28 -16.59 -14.78
C PHE A 102 4.73 -17.90 -14.16
N ALA A 103 6.05 -18.13 -14.11
CA ALA A 103 6.62 -19.22 -13.36
C ALA A 103 6.36 -18.95 -11.87
N THR A 104 5.18 -19.36 -11.38
CA THR A 104 4.87 -19.35 -9.96
C THR A 104 5.72 -20.44 -9.32
N PRO A 105 6.64 -20.12 -8.40
CA PRO A 105 7.25 -21.16 -7.60
C PRO A 105 6.14 -21.89 -6.85
N THR A 106 6.14 -23.22 -6.90
CA THR A 106 5.28 -24.02 -6.02
C THR A 106 5.53 -23.54 -4.60
N PRO A 107 4.50 -23.07 -3.87
CA PRO A 107 4.70 -22.66 -2.49
C PRO A 107 5.34 -23.82 -1.75
N THR A 108 6.45 -23.57 -1.08
CA THR A 108 7.06 -24.56 -0.18
C THR A 108 5.98 -24.94 0.82
N SER A 109 5.75 -26.24 1.01
CA SER A 109 4.69 -26.79 1.87
C SER A 109 4.82 -26.45 3.36
N GLU A 110 5.70 -25.51 3.74
CA GLU A 110 5.80 -25.00 5.10
C GLU A 110 4.64 -24.03 5.36
N GLY A 111 3.55 -24.57 5.90
CA GLY A 111 2.43 -23.77 6.40
C GLY A 111 1.03 -24.28 6.07
N VAL A 112 0.88 -25.41 5.37
CA VAL A 112 -0.42 -26.09 5.32
C VAL A 112 -0.70 -26.68 6.71
N ILE A 113 -1.44 -25.95 7.53
CA ILE A 113 -2.15 -26.55 8.66
C ILE A 113 -3.24 -27.43 8.05
N ASP A 114 -3.04 -28.75 8.09
CA ASP A 114 -4.09 -29.69 7.79
C ASP A 114 -5.25 -29.42 8.77
N ALA A 115 -6.41 -29.06 8.22
CA ALA A 115 -7.61 -28.95 9.00
C ALA A 115 -8.05 -30.37 9.40
N SER A 116 -7.73 -30.76 10.63
CA SER A 116 -8.36 -31.88 11.34
C SER A 116 -9.42 -31.36 12.30
#